data_AF-A0A950NT93-F1
#
_entry.id   AF-A0A950NT93-F1
#
_cell.length_a   1.000
_cell.length_b   1.000
_cell.length_c   1.000
_cell.angle_alpha   90.00
_cell.angle_beta   90.00
_cell.angle_gamma   90.00
#
_symmetry.space_group_name_H-M   'P 1'
#
loop_
_entity.id
_entity.type
_entity.pdbx_description
1 polymer ?
#
loop_
_entity_poly.entity_id
_entity_poly.type
_entity_poly.pdbx_seq_one_letter_code
_entity_poly.pdbx_strand_id
1 'polypeptide(L)'
;MGAKLSNERARAWLEAGAFFEWQPRAGSHAPLQIFHTEVGPEDAPIMALLHGFPTSSIDWCDVVERLAAHYRLCMLDFPGYGFSDKPTDWPYSLFLDVEL
;
A
#
# COMPACT_ATOMS: atom_id res chain seq x y z
N MET A 1 -11.06 3.16 -27.86
CA MET A 1 -10.10 4.10 -27.26
C MET A 1 -10.31 4.08 -25.75
N GLY A 2 -9.74 3.10 -25.02
CA GLY A 2 -10.15 2.89 -23.62
C GLY A 2 -9.41 1.85 -22.77
N ALA A 3 -8.13 1.56 -23.05
CA ALA A 3 -7.36 0.60 -22.23
C ALA A 3 -5.91 1.04 -21.92
N LYS A 4 -5.53 2.28 -22.27
CA LYS A 4 -4.16 2.78 -22.02
C LYS A 4 -4.00 3.54 -20.69
N LEU A 5 -5.07 4.13 -20.17
CA LEU A 5 -5.02 5.00 -18.98
C LEU A 5 -4.81 4.25 -17.65
N SER A 6 -5.29 2.99 -17.51
CA SER A 6 -5.17 2.25 -16.24
C SER A 6 -3.74 1.81 -15.94
N ASN A 7 -2.97 1.43 -16.98
CA ASN A 7 -1.60 0.94 -16.79
C ASN A 7 -0.62 2.08 -16.50
N GLU A 8 -0.82 3.27 -17.07
CA GLU A 8 0.06 4.41 -16.81
C GLU A 8 -0.07 4.92 -15.37
N ARG A 9 -1.30 4.98 -14.85
CA ARG A 9 -1.56 5.36 -13.45
C ARG A 9 -0.95 4.35 -12.47
N ALA A 10 -1.18 3.06 -12.70
CA ALA A 10 -0.60 2.01 -11.88
C ALA A 10 0.93 2.03 -11.90
N ARG A 11 1.53 2.25 -13.07
CA ARG A 11 2.98 2.35 -13.22
C ARG A 11 3.54 3.58 -12.51
N ALA A 12 2.94 4.75 -12.68
CA ALA A 12 3.37 5.97 -11.99
C ALA A 12 3.27 5.82 -10.46
N TRP A 13 2.23 5.14 -9.98
CA TRP A 13 2.07 4.85 -8.56
C TRP A 13 3.18 3.92 -8.05
N LEU A 14 3.47 2.83 -8.76
CA LEU A 14 4.56 1.92 -8.45
C LEU A 14 5.92 2.63 -8.43
N GLU A 15 6.17 3.51 -9.40
CA GLU A 15 7.42 4.30 -9.52
C GLU A 15 7.57 5.34 -8.39
N ALA A 16 6.46 5.84 -7.83
CA ALA A 16 6.46 6.80 -6.73
C ALA A 16 6.56 6.15 -5.35
N GLY A 17 6.35 4.84 -5.24
CA GLY A 17 6.43 4.10 -3.99
C GLY A 17 7.76 3.40 -3.78
N ALA A 18 7.81 2.63 -2.69
CA ALA A 18 8.94 1.80 -2.32
C ALA A 18 8.45 0.48 -1.69
N PHE A 19 9.38 -0.42 -1.40
CA PHE A 19 9.10 -1.68 -0.72
C PHE A 19 9.90 -1.78 0.56
N PHE A 20 9.30 -2.39 1.58
CA PHE A 20 10.01 -2.86 2.76
C PHE A 20 9.72 -4.34 3.00
N GLU A 21 10.67 -5.01 3.64
CA GLU A 21 10.50 -6.39 4.06
C GLU A 21 9.74 -6.44 5.39
N TRP A 22 8.69 -7.26 5.46
CA TRP A 22 7.91 -7.48 6.67
C TRP A 22 7.61 -8.97 6.86
N GLN A 23 7.56 -9.39 8.12
CA GLN A 23 7.18 -10.74 8.50
C GLN A 23 6.32 -10.64 9.78
N PRO A 24 5.16 -11.30 9.83
CA PRO A 24 4.35 -11.35 11.03
C PRO A 24 5.10 -12.13 12.12
N ARG A 25 4.89 -11.71 13.38
CA ARG A 25 5.43 -12.41 14.55
C ARG A 25 4.65 -13.69 14.83
N ALA A 26 3.35 -13.70 14.51
CA ALA A 26 2.54 -14.89 14.63
C ALA A 26 2.83 -15.90 13.50
N GLY A 27 2.98 -17.17 13.87
CA GLY A 27 3.16 -18.27 12.90
C GLY A 27 4.59 -18.43 12.39
N SER A 28 4.72 -19.13 11.26
CA SER A 28 5.99 -19.37 10.57
C SER A 28 5.80 -19.10 9.08
N HIS A 29 5.73 -17.82 8.74
CA HIS A 29 5.54 -17.35 7.37
C HIS A 29 6.85 -16.82 6.79
N ALA A 30 7.07 -16.91 5.49
CA ALA A 30 8.21 -16.24 4.87
C ALA A 30 8.06 -14.72 4.95
N PRO A 31 9.17 -13.94 4.98
CA PRO A 31 9.11 -12.50 4.81
C PRO A 31 8.47 -12.12 3.47
N LEU A 32 7.74 -11.01 3.46
CA LEU A 32 7.06 -10.46 2.30
C LEU A 32 7.60 -9.07 1.97
N GLN A 33 7.65 -8.74 0.70
CA GLN A 33 7.84 -7.38 0.22
C GLN A 33 6.49 -6.65 0.23
N ILE A 34 6.41 -5.59 1.02
CA ILE A 34 5.23 -4.76 1.18
C ILE A 34 5.46 -3.44 0.45
N PHE A 35 4.59 -3.15 -0.53
CA PHE A 35 4.59 -1.89 -1.23
C PHE A 35 3.98 -0.80 -0.35
N HIS A 36 4.61 0.38 -0.34
CA HIS A 36 4.10 1.56 0.33
C HIS A 36 4.40 2.85 -0.44
N THR A 37 3.68 3.90 -0.10
CA THR A 37 3.88 5.25 -0.65
C THR A 37 3.77 6.26 0.48
N GLU A 38 4.61 7.29 0.43
CA GLU A 38 4.56 8.41 1.35
C GLU A 38 4.45 9.73 0.59
N VAL A 39 3.55 10.61 1.02
CA VAL A 39 3.32 11.91 0.36
C VAL A 39 3.04 12.99 1.39
N GLY A 40 3.72 14.13 1.28
CA GLY A 40 3.52 15.30 2.14
C GLY A 40 4.80 15.75 2.85
N PRO A 41 4.75 16.86 3.60
CA PRO A 41 5.90 17.39 4.34
C PRO A 41 6.38 16.43 5.43
N GLU A 42 7.69 16.33 5.63
CA GLU A 42 8.28 15.41 6.62
C GLU A 42 7.84 15.72 8.06
N ASP A 43 7.52 16.98 8.36
CA ASP A 43 7.15 17.53 9.66
C ASP A 43 5.63 17.65 9.90
N ALA A 44 4.81 17.27 8.92
CA ALA A 44 3.36 17.27 9.05
C ALA A 44 2.86 16.08 9.90
N PRO A 45 1.68 16.18 10.56
CA PRO A 45 1.09 15.06 11.27
C PRO A 45 0.88 13.85 10.34
N ILE A 46 1.23 12.66 10.82
CA ILE A 46 1.13 11.43 10.03
C ILE A 46 -0.34 10.96 9.95
N MET A 47 -0.79 10.58 8.75
CA MET A 47 -2.07 9.92 8.52
C MET A 47 -1.86 8.65 7.69
N ALA A 48 -2.20 7.50 8.29
CA ALA A 48 -2.23 6.24 7.58
C ALA A 48 -3.54 6.11 6.78
N LEU A 49 -3.44 5.76 5.49
CA LEU A 49 -4.59 5.46 4.64
C LEU A 49 -4.55 4.00 4.22
N LEU A 50 -5.47 3.22 4.78
CA LEU A 50 -5.57 1.77 4.56
C LEU A 50 -6.67 1.49 3.53
N HIS A 51 -6.35 0.69 2.52
CA HIS A 51 -7.36 0.21 1.58
C HIS A 51 -8.12 -1.00 2.14
N GLY A 52 -9.21 -1.37 1.48
CA GLY A 52 -10.00 -2.56 1.81
C GLY A 52 -10.01 -3.59 0.68
N PHE A 53 -10.82 -4.63 0.82
CA PHE A 53 -11.07 -5.59 -0.25
C PHE A 53 -12.06 -5.02 -1.28
N PRO A 54 -11.87 -5.22 -2.60
CA PRO A 54 -10.75 -5.92 -3.27
C PRO A 54 -9.73 -4.94 -3.90
N THR A 55 -9.44 -3.81 -3.25
CA THR A 55 -8.68 -2.71 -3.86
C THR A 55 -7.24 -2.62 -3.34
N SER A 56 -6.54 -1.52 -3.59
CA SER A 56 -5.17 -1.28 -3.13
C SER A 56 -4.93 0.20 -2.82
N SER A 57 -3.72 0.55 -2.36
CA SER A 57 -3.30 1.92 -2.03
C SER A 57 -3.52 2.94 -3.16
N ILE A 58 -3.59 2.48 -4.42
CA ILE A 58 -3.81 3.35 -5.57
C ILE A 58 -5.18 4.04 -5.55
N ASP A 59 -6.15 3.52 -4.80
CA ASP A 59 -7.46 4.16 -4.63
C ASP A 59 -7.34 5.60 -4.10
N TRP A 60 -6.26 5.90 -3.39
CA TRP A 60 -6.00 7.22 -2.82
C TRP A 60 -5.41 8.22 -3.83
N CYS A 61 -5.02 7.79 -5.04
CA CYS A 61 -4.28 8.64 -5.98
C CYS A 61 -4.99 9.95 -6.36
N ASP A 62 -6.33 9.94 -6.40
CA ASP A 62 -7.12 11.11 -6.80
C ASP A 62 -7.37 12.08 -5.62
N VAL A 63 -7.04 11.69 -4.38
CA VAL A 63 -7.22 12.55 -3.17
C VAL A 63 -5.92 12.84 -2.42
N VAL A 64 -4.85 12.12 -2.74
CA VAL A 64 -3.55 12.18 -2.03
C VAL A 64 -3.00 13.61 -1.97
N GLU A 65 -3.01 14.36 -3.08
CA GLU A 65 -2.47 15.72 -3.12
C GLU A 65 -3.22 16.68 -2.20
N ARG A 66 -4.54 16.53 -2.08
CA ARG A 66 -5.37 17.40 -1.23
C ARG A 66 -5.14 17.12 0.25
N LEU A 67 -4.98 15.85 0.61
CA LEU A 67 -4.71 15.45 1.98
C LEU A 67 -3.26 15.76 2.38
N ALA A 68 -2.31 15.65 1.45
CA ALA A 68 -0.88 15.91 1.66
C ALA A 68 -0.58 17.39 1.96
N ALA A 69 -1.50 18.31 1.65
CA ALA A 69 -1.40 19.71 2.06
C ALA A 69 -1.48 19.90 3.59
N HIS A 70 -1.96 18.89 4.33
CA HIS A 70 -2.20 18.96 5.77
C HIS A 70 -1.50 17.86 6.57
N TYR A 71 -1.17 16.74 5.93
CA TYR A 71 -0.66 15.54 6.57
C TYR A 71 0.52 14.96 5.80
N ARG A 72 1.38 14.23 6.52
CA ARG A 72 2.27 13.24 5.91
C ARG A 72 1.48 11.95 5.76
N LEU A 73 1.13 11.61 4.53
CA LEU A 73 0.34 10.42 4.23
C LEU A 73 1.26 9.21 4.14
N CYS A 74 0.85 8.11 4.76
CA CYS A 74 1.47 6.80 4.63
C CYS A 74 0.40 5.83 4.10
N MET A 75 0.64 5.22 2.95
CA MET A 75 -0.24 4.22 2.37
C MET A 75 0.54 2.96 2.09
N LEU A 76 -0.09 1.79 2.22
CA LEU A 76 0.51 0.50 1.92
C LEU A 76 -0.47 -0.41 1.18
N ASP A 77 0.04 -1.45 0.55
CA ASP A 77 -0.75 -2.57 0.04
C ASP A 77 -0.63 -3.76 1.00
N PHE A 78 -1.75 -4.27 1.52
CA PHE A 78 -1.74 -5.47 2.36
C PHE A 78 -1.21 -6.70 1.58
N PRO A 79 -0.69 -7.74 2.27
CA PRO A 79 -0.34 -9.00 1.63
C PRO A 79 -1.46 -9.50 0.71
N GLY A 80 -1.12 -9.90 -0.52
CA GLY A 80 -2.08 -10.34 -1.55
C GLY A 80 -2.67 -9.24 -2.43
N TYR A 81 -2.51 -7.96 -2.07
CA TYR A 81 -3.12 -6.83 -2.76
C TYR A 81 -2.09 -5.99 -3.53
N GLY A 82 -2.60 -5.19 -4.47
CA GLY A 82 -1.84 -4.19 -5.21
C GLY A 82 -0.48 -4.68 -5.71
N PHE A 83 0.59 -3.99 -5.31
CA PHE A 83 1.97 -4.31 -5.67
C PHE A 83 2.71 -5.17 -4.65
N SER A 84 2.15 -5.37 -3.45
CA SER A 84 2.71 -6.29 -2.45
C SER A 84 2.72 -7.74 -2.92
N ASP A 85 3.56 -8.54 -2.26
CA ASP A 85 3.67 -9.97 -2.52
C ASP A 85 2.33 -10.70 -2.42
N LYS A 86 2.19 -11.77 -3.22
CA LYS A 86 0.97 -12.59 -3.34
C LYS A 86 1.28 -14.05 -2.99
N PRO A 87 1.61 -14.34 -1.72
CA PRO A 87 1.90 -15.70 -1.29
C PRO A 87 0.68 -16.62 -1.50
N THR A 88 0.95 -17.81 -2.02
CA THR A 88 -0.08 -18.84 -2.27
C THR A 88 -0.50 -19.57 -0.99
N ASP A 89 0.38 -19.61 0.02
CA ASP A 89 0.15 -20.25 1.31
C ASP A 89 0.10 -19.19 2.43
N TRP A 90 -0.87 -18.29 2.32
CA TRP A 90 -1.09 -17.22 3.29
C TRP A 90 -2.52 -17.29 3.82
N PRO A 91 -2.73 -17.22 5.13
CA PRO A 91 -4.04 -17.45 5.72
C PRO A 91 -5.03 -16.27 5.54
N TYR A 92 -4.58 -15.13 4.99
CA TYR A 92 -5.36 -13.90 4.77
C TYR A 92 -6.33 -13.59 5.90
N SER A 93 -5.77 -13.05 7.00
CA SER A 93 -6.48 -12.84 8.25
C SER A 93 -6.24 -11.42 8.76
N LEU A 94 -7.31 -10.77 9.22
CA LEU A 94 -7.23 -9.47 9.89
C LEU A 94 -6.24 -9.49 11.06
N PHE A 95 -6.04 -10.63 11.72
CA PHE A 95 -5.08 -10.76 12.82
C PHE A 95 -3.63 -10.66 12.37
N LEU A 96 -3.30 -11.06 11.15
CA LEU A 96 -1.97 -10.84 10.59
C LEU A 96 -1.84 -9.42 10.05
N ASP A 97 -2.89 -8.87 9.44
CA ASP A 97 -2.89 -7.53 8.87
C ASP A 97 -2.66 -6.44 9.93
N VAL A 98 -3.10 -6.64 11.18
CA VAL A 98 -2.85 -5.69 12.29
C VAL A 98 -1.41 -5.72 12.82
N GLU A 99 -0.60 -6.71 12.43
CA GLU A 99 0.82 -6.75 12.78
C GLU A 99 1.71 -5.97 11.80
N LEU A 100 1.14 -5.51 10.70
CA LEU A 100 1.75 -4.64 9.71
C LEU A 100 1.62 -3.17 10.12
#